data_AF-A0A9D1RWQ0-F1
#
_entry.id   AF-A0A9D1RWQ0-F1
#
_cell.length_a   1.000
_cell.length_b   1.000
_cell.length_c   1.000
_cell.angle_alpha   90.00
_cell.angle_beta   90.00
_cell.angle_gamma   90.00
#
_symmetry.space_group_name_H-M   'P 1'
#
loop_
_entity.id
_entity.type
_entity.pdbx_description
1 polymer ?
#
loop_
_entity_poly.entity_id
_entity_poly.type
_entity_poly.pdbx_seq_one_letter_code
_entity_poly.pdbx_strand_id
1 'polypeptide(L)' 'MGRGRAKAKQAKVARQLKYNTPEMDLERLQRELSGNSDGGGSHSYEDDYAAEYEGYAEYVDEEYGDWDDPQR' A
#
# COMPACT_ATOMS: atom_id res chain seq x y z
N MET A 1 0.81 -41.62 20.16
CA MET A 1 -0.39 -40.94 20.70
C MET A 1 -0.14 -39.46 21.07
N GLY A 2 0.46 -38.64 20.19
CA GLY A 2 0.81 -37.22 20.52
C GLY A 2 0.29 -36.15 19.55
N ARG A 3 -0.21 -36.54 18.37
CA ARG A 3 -0.56 -35.59 17.30
C ARG A 3 -1.80 -34.74 17.60
N GLY A 4 -2.79 -35.29 18.31
CA GLY A 4 -4.04 -34.56 18.63
C GLY A 4 -3.82 -33.33 19.52
N ARG A 5 -2.92 -33.44 20.51
CA ARG A 5 -2.58 -32.33 21.41
C ARG A 5 -1.83 -31.21 20.67
N ALA A 6 -0.89 -31.58 19.80
CA ALA A 6 -0.19 -30.62 18.96
C ALA A 6 -1.17 -29.88 18.02
N LYS A 7 -2.05 -30.62 17.34
CA LYS A 7 -3.07 -30.03 16.45
C LYS A 7 -4.01 -29.07 17.20
N ALA A 8 -4.44 -29.43 18.41
CA ALA A 8 -5.27 -28.56 19.24
C ALA A 8 -4.54 -27.26 19.64
N LYS A 9 -3.26 -27.35 20.03
CA LYS A 9 -2.43 -26.17 20.33
C LYS A 9 -2.28 -25.26 19.11
N GLN A 10 -1.99 -25.84 17.94
CA GLN A 10 -1.85 -25.07 16.70
C GLN A 10 -3.16 -24.37 16.31
N ALA A 11 -4.31 -25.05 16.41
CA ALA A 11 -5.61 -24.43 16.14
C ALA A 11 -5.93 -23.27 17.10
N LYS A 12 -5.55 -23.39 18.37
CA LYS A 12 -5.71 -22.31 19.36
C LYS A 12 -4.84 -21.09 18.99
N VAL A 13 -3.56 -21.31 18.69
CA VAL A 13 -2.63 -20.25 18.27
C VAL A 13 -3.11 -19.58 16.99
N ALA A 14 -3.53 -20.35 15.99
CA ALA A 14 -4.04 -19.81 14.73
C ALA A 14 -5.30 -18.95 14.93
N ARG A 15 -6.22 -19.37 15.81
CA ARG A 15 -7.41 -18.56 16.15
C ARG A 15 -7.03 -17.27 16.88
N GLN A 16 -6.07 -17.34 17.80
CA GLN A 16 -5.55 -16.15 18.46
C GLN A 16 -4.94 -15.21 17.42
N LEU A 17 -4.10 -15.68 16.50
CA LEU A 17 -3.53 -14.84 15.45
C LEU A 17 -4.59 -14.24 14.51
N LYS A 18 -5.61 -15.02 14.13
CA LYS A 18 -6.66 -14.57 13.20
C LYS A 18 -7.60 -13.54 13.82
N TYR A 19 -7.95 -13.71 15.08
CA TYR A 19 -8.99 -12.91 15.75
C TYR A 19 -8.43 -12.00 16.84
N ASN A 20 -7.12 -11.95 17.03
CA ASN A 20 -6.47 -10.91 17.83
C ASN A 20 -6.44 -9.65 16.98
N THR A 21 -7.43 -8.78 17.20
CA THR A 21 -7.36 -7.39 16.76
C THR A 21 -6.42 -6.67 17.73
N PRO A 22 -5.22 -6.23 17.29
CA PRO A 22 -4.38 -5.42 18.15
C PRO A 22 -5.14 -4.17 18.56
N GLU A 23 -5.17 -3.86 19.85
CA GLU A 23 -5.60 -2.54 20.32
C GLU A 23 -4.55 -1.54 19.83
N MET A 24 -4.93 -0.74 18.84
CA MET A 24 -4.07 0.32 18.32
C MET A 24 -4.33 1.60 19.10
N ASP A 25 -3.26 2.23 19.56
CA ASP A 25 -3.32 3.57 20.13
C ASP A 25 -3.54 4.58 19.00
N LEU A 26 -4.81 4.92 18.77
CA LEU A 26 -5.21 5.86 17.72
C LEU A 26 -4.69 7.27 17.98
N GLU A 27 -4.51 7.67 19.24
CA GLU A 27 -3.99 8.99 19.60
C GLU A 27 -2.51 9.12 19.23
N ARG A 28 -1.72 8.07 19.48
CA ARG A 28 -0.33 8.00 19.05
C ARG A 28 -0.20 8.01 17.54
N LEU A 29 -1.02 7.23 16.83
CA LEU A 29 -1.02 7.18 15.37
C LEU A 29 -1.36 8.55 14.76
N GLN A 30 -2.37 9.22 15.30
CA GLN A 30 -2.77 10.55 14.85
C GLN A 30 -1.63 11.56 15.01
N ARG A 31 -0.91 11.53 16.13
CA ARG A 31 0.22 12.41 16.39
C ARG A 31 1.39 12.17 15.43
N GLU A 32 1.66 10.91 15.08
CA GLU A 32 2.70 10.56 14.11
C GLU A 32 2.34 11.05 12.70
N LEU A 33 1.08 10.86 12.29
CA LEU A 33 0.60 11.31 10.99
C LEU A 33 0.58 12.85 10.88
N SER A 34 0.14 13.55 11.92
CA SER A 34 0.17 15.02 11.95
C SER A 34 1.59 15.58 12.09
N GLY A 35 2.46 14.88 12.82
CA GLY A 35 3.87 15.28 12.95
C GLY A 35 4.65 15.19 11.64
N ASN A 36 4.30 14.24 10.77
CA ASN A 36 4.89 14.11 9.43
C ASN A 36 4.35 15.14 8.43
N SER A 37 3.17 15.76 8.67
CA SER A 37 2.63 16.80 7.78
C SER A 37 3.25 18.18 7.98
N ASP A 38 3.78 18.48 9.18
CA ASP A 38 4.34 19.79 9.51
C ASP A 38 5.84 19.94 9.16
N GLY A 39 6.50 18.85 8.75
CA GLY A 39 7.95 18.77 8.53
C GLY A 39 8.37 18.61 7.07
N GLY A 40 8.08 19.59 6.21
CA GLY A 40 8.89 19.87 5.01
C GLY A 40 8.97 18.81 3.90
N GLY A 41 7.99 17.90 3.77
CA GLY A 41 7.99 16.84 2.76
C GLY A 41 6.96 16.98 1.62
N SER A 42 6.02 17.94 1.71
CA SER A 42 4.88 17.99 0.77
C SER A 42 5.30 18.22 -0.69
N HIS A 43 6.38 18.95 -0.93
CA HIS A 43 6.74 19.37 -2.29
C HIS A 43 7.47 18.30 -3.11
N SER A 44 8.07 17.29 -2.47
CA SER A 44 8.81 16.23 -3.17
C SER A 44 7.88 15.11 -3.66
N TYR A 45 6.97 14.65 -2.81
CA TYR A 45 6.09 13.53 -3.16
C TYR A 45 5.15 13.87 -4.33
N GLU A 46 4.56 15.06 -4.34
CA GLU A 46 3.65 15.47 -5.42
C GLU A 46 4.36 15.59 -6.77
N ASP A 47 5.63 16.03 -6.78
CA ASP A 47 6.47 16.14 -7.98
C ASP A 47 6.88 14.76 -8.52
N ASP A 48 7.27 13.84 -7.62
CA ASP A 48 7.60 12.45 -7.97
C ASP A 48 6.41 11.72 -8.63
N TYR A 49 5.20 11.88 -8.07
CA TYR A 49 3.98 11.30 -8.64
C TYR A 49 3.55 11.95 -9.96
N ALA A 50 3.76 13.26 -10.11
CA ALA A 50 3.44 13.97 -11.35
C ALA A 50 4.34 13.50 -12.50
N ALA A 51 5.65 13.37 -12.25
CA ALA A 51 6.61 12.88 -13.24
C ALA A 51 6.33 11.44 -13.68
N GLU A 52 5.93 10.56 -12.76
CA GLU A 52 5.55 9.17 -13.09
C GLU A 52 4.30 9.11 -13.98
N TYR A 53 3.33 9.98 -13.71
CA TYR A 53 2.10 10.06 -14.49
C TYR A 53 2.34 10.60 -15.91
N GLU A 54 3.20 11.61 -16.07
CA GLU A 54 3.60 12.13 -17.38
C GLU A 54 4.29 11.06 -18.23
N GLY A 55 5.21 10.27 -17.65
CA GLY A 55 5.88 9.18 -18.37
C GLY A 55 4.93 8.06 -18.81
N TYR A 56 3.90 7.77 -18.00
CA TYR A 56 2.86 6.79 -18.39
C TYR A 56 1.96 7.33 -19.51
N ALA A 57 1.63 8.62 -19.48
CA ALA A 57 0.86 9.27 -20.53
C ALA A 57 1.60 9.27 -21.87
N GLU A 58 2.90 9.57 -21.87
CA GLU A 58 3.77 9.48 -23.05
C GLU A 58 3.81 8.05 -23.61
N TYR A 59 3.96 7.04 -22.76
CA TYR A 59 3.97 5.62 -23.17
C TYR A 59 2.66 5.20 -23.84
N VAL A 60 1.53 5.66 -23.31
CA VAL A 60 0.20 5.36 -23.86
C VAL A 60 -0.01 6.08 -25.19
N ASP A 61 0.45 7.33 -25.32
CA ASP A 61 0.40 8.08 -26.57
C ASP A 61 1.29 7.43 -27.65
N GLU A 62 2.47 6.93 -27.30
CA GLU A 62 3.33 6.17 -28.22
C GLU A 62 2.73 4.81 -28.62
N GLU A 63 2.19 4.05 -27.67
CA GLU A 63 1.68 2.69 -27.92
C GLU A 63 0.36 2.70 -28.72
N TYR A 64 -0.52 3.68 -28.47
CA TYR A 64 -1.85 3.72 -29.09
C TYR A 64 -2.00 4.83 -30.14
N GLY A 65 -1.15 5.87 -30.13
CA GLY A 65 -1.20 6.96 -31.11
C GLY A 65 -0.76 6.55 -32.52
N ASP A 66 0.16 5.58 -32.65
CA ASP A 66 0.57 5.02 -33.96
C ASP A 66 -0.56 4.23 -34.65
N TRP A 67 -1.46 3.64 -33.87
CA TRP A 67 -2.60 2.85 -34.40
C TRP A 67 -3.84 3.68 -34.71
N ASP A 68 -3.94 4.92 -34.22
CA ASP A 68 -5.09 5.83 -34.41
C ASP A 68 -4.87 6.84 -35.55
N ASP A 69 -3.74 6.80 -36.28
CA ASP A 69 -3.52 7.62 -37.49
C ASP A 69 -4.01 6.87 -38.76
N PRO A 70 -5.15 7.26 -39.36
CA PRO A 70 -5.68 6.60 -40.57
C PRO A 70 -4.94 6.97 -41.87
N GLN A 71 -3.77 7.64 -41.85
CA GLN A 71 -3.10 8.16 -43.05
C GLN A 71 -1.64 7.72 -43.26
N ARG A 72 -1.32 6.43 -43.10
CA ARG A 72 -0.09 5.84 -43.67
C ARG A 72 -0.36 4.92 -44.86
#